data_AF-A0A9E2Q4S9-F1
#
_entry.id   AF-A0A9E2Q4S9-F1
#
_cell.length_a   1.000
_cell.length_b   1.000
_cell.length_c   1.000
_cell.angle_alpha   90.00
_cell.angle_beta   90.00
_cell.angle_gamma   90.00
#
_symmetry.space_group_name_H-M   'P 1'
#
loop_
_entity.id
_entity.type
_entity.pdbx_description
1 polymer ?
#
loop_
_entity_poly.entity_id
_entity_poly.type
_entity_poly.pdbx_seq_one_letter_code
_entity_poly.pdbx_strand_id
1 'polypeptide(L)'
;MRPDVRHDRPVTTADAPRRAPRTFFGHPLGLVTLFSTELWERFSFYGMRAILLYFVTDTAANDGLGLDEATGTALVAVYGSVVYLLSVLGGWLADRMIGARRSVLYGGVVIASGHVFLALPGHATAYLGIILVAVGTGLLKPNVSSMVGQLYGREDPRRDSAFSIFYMGINIGALAAPLVVGAARSVGGYHAGFAVAAFGMAVALGFYVAGHRLLGTAGIEVPNRLTRADTPAVLRLAGWVALGVGVAAVIGWFALDSTAQGPVALLVAINALAYLAIGAPIVTLVVMFRSPKVSAAERSRLRAYVPLFVAAVFFWMIAEQASSTLSVYARDHTTLTLAGVAISPELFQSVGPAAIIALAPLFAWLWVRLGDRPGTAVKFAIGLALAAVSFLFLALMSGLADGGRTPAWVLVAVYVVQTLGELCLSPVGLAATTLLAPR
;
A
#
# COMPACT_ATOMS: atom_id res chain seq x y z
N MET A 1 -72.32 -43.85 13.39
CA MET A 1 -72.53 -42.39 13.33
C MET A 1 -71.89 -41.75 14.56
N ARG A 2 -70.62 -41.34 14.44
CA ARG A 2 -69.91 -40.42 15.36
C ARG A 2 -68.93 -39.65 14.47
N PRO A 3 -68.96 -38.31 14.43
CA PRO A 3 -68.09 -37.54 13.56
C PRO A 3 -66.71 -37.35 14.21
N ASP A 4 -65.66 -37.53 13.44
CA ASP A 4 -64.26 -37.22 13.80
C ASP A 4 -64.09 -35.71 13.97
N VAL A 5 -63.73 -35.28 15.18
CA VAL A 5 -63.34 -33.91 15.49
C VAL A 5 -61.88 -33.74 15.11
N ARG A 6 -61.61 -33.00 14.02
CA ARG A 6 -60.25 -32.55 13.69
C ARG A 6 -59.81 -31.51 14.71
N HIS A 7 -58.74 -31.79 15.44
CA HIS A 7 -58.03 -30.79 16.23
C HIS A 7 -57.23 -29.88 15.28
N ASP A 8 -57.69 -28.63 15.12
CA ASP A 8 -56.89 -27.56 14.55
C ASP A 8 -55.69 -27.28 15.45
N ARG A 9 -54.47 -27.51 14.93
CA ARG A 9 -53.24 -27.02 15.55
C ARG A 9 -53.16 -25.50 15.33
N PRO A 10 -52.83 -24.70 16.36
CA PRO A 10 -52.62 -23.28 16.16
C PRO A 10 -51.39 -23.07 15.26
N VAL A 11 -51.59 -22.32 14.17
CA VAL A 11 -50.52 -21.83 13.30
C VAL A 11 -49.61 -20.96 14.15
N THR A 12 -48.42 -21.46 14.48
CA THR A 12 -47.36 -20.66 15.10
C THR A 12 -46.98 -19.54 14.13
N THR A 13 -47.13 -18.28 14.56
CA THR A 13 -46.72 -17.05 13.86
C THR A 13 -45.20 -16.94 13.76
N ALA A 14 -44.55 -17.93 13.15
CA ALA A 14 -43.10 -18.04 13.05
C ALA A 14 -42.65 -18.28 11.62
N ASP A 15 -43.22 -17.57 10.64
CA ASP A 15 -42.67 -17.46 9.29
C ASP A 15 -43.12 -16.16 8.62
N ALA A 16 -42.88 -15.03 9.29
CA ALA A 16 -42.75 -13.78 8.56
C ALA A 16 -41.51 -13.91 7.66
N PRO A 17 -41.59 -13.66 6.34
CA PRO A 17 -40.43 -13.80 5.47
C PRO A 17 -39.34 -12.86 5.97
N ARG A 18 -38.25 -13.41 6.50
CA ARG A 18 -37.05 -12.64 6.83
C ARG A 18 -36.66 -11.92 5.54
N ARG A 19 -36.80 -10.59 5.52
CA ARG A 19 -36.36 -9.74 4.40
C ARG A 19 -35.00 -10.25 3.95
N ALA A 20 -34.87 -10.58 2.67
CA ALA A 20 -33.61 -11.02 2.11
C ALA A 20 -32.51 -10.05 2.59
N PRO A 21 -31.41 -10.57 3.15
CA PRO A 21 -30.37 -9.71 3.71
C PRO A 21 -29.94 -8.73 2.63
N ARG A 22 -29.93 -7.43 2.96
CA ARG A 22 -29.43 -6.41 2.04
C ARG A 22 -28.01 -6.78 1.61
N THR A 23 -27.71 -6.66 0.33
CA THR A 23 -26.40 -6.99 -0.25
C THR A 23 -25.80 -5.79 -0.97
N PHE A 24 -24.48 -5.79 -1.14
CA PHE A 24 -23.73 -4.82 -1.93
C PHE A 24 -23.19 -5.54 -3.18
N PHE A 25 -23.81 -5.31 -4.35
CA PHE A 25 -23.49 -6.07 -5.58
C PHE A 25 -23.51 -7.61 -5.40
N GLY A 26 -24.42 -8.14 -4.57
CA GLY A 26 -24.49 -9.58 -4.28
C GLY A 26 -23.52 -10.06 -3.18
N HIS A 27 -22.72 -9.16 -2.60
CA HIS A 27 -21.81 -9.43 -1.50
C HIS A 27 -22.39 -9.04 -0.12
N PRO A 28 -21.87 -9.60 0.98
CA PRO A 28 -22.21 -9.16 2.33
C PRO A 28 -21.97 -7.65 2.53
N LEU A 29 -22.83 -6.98 3.30
CA LEU A 29 -22.67 -5.55 3.57
C LEU A 29 -21.36 -5.21 4.29
N GLY A 30 -20.72 -6.15 4.97
CA GLY A 30 -19.37 -5.93 5.50
C GLY A 30 -18.37 -5.51 4.41
N LEU A 31 -18.57 -5.94 3.16
CA LEU A 31 -17.73 -5.54 2.04
C LEU A 31 -17.85 -4.04 1.75
N VAL A 32 -19.04 -3.43 1.86
CA VAL A 32 -19.17 -1.98 1.63
C VAL A 32 -18.39 -1.19 2.67
N THR A 33 -18.41 -1.64 3.93
CA THR A 33 -17.63 -1.03 5.00
C THR A 33 -16.13 -1.08 4.69
N LEU A 34 -15.60 -2.26 4.34
CA LEU A 34 -14.17 -2.42 4.08
C LEU A 34 -13.74 -1.72 2.78
N PHE A 35 -14.55 -1.81 1.72
CA PHE A 35 -14.31 -1.11 0.46
C PHE A 35 -14.25 0.40 0.66
N SER A 36 -15.25 1.00 1.33
CA SER A 36 -15.27 2.44 1.56
C SER A 36 -14.15 2.89 2.49
N THR A 37 -13.84 2.11 3.54
CA THR A 37 -12.71 2.40 4.42
C THR A 37 -11.40 2.41 3.63
N GLU A 38 -11.15 1.38 2.83
CA GLU A 38 -9.93 1.26 2.03
C GLU A 38 -9.83 2.36 0.97
N LEU A 39 -10.91 2.64 0.23
CA LEU A 39 -10.90 3.69 -0.81
C LEU A 39 -10.45 5.04 -0.23
N TRP A 40 -11.03 5.43 0.91
CA TRP A 40 -10.75 6.72 1.53
C TRP A 40 -9.39 6.78 2.24
N GLU A 41 -8.94 5.67 2.82
CA GLU A 41 -7.59 5.59 3.39
C GLU A 41 -6.53 5.62 2.27
N ARG A 42 -6.75 4.91 1.15
CA ARG A 42 -5.89 4.99 -0.04
C ARG A 42 -5.93 6.38 -0.65
N PHE A 43 -7.09 7.04 -0.69
CA PHE A 43 -7.19 8.44 -1.11
C PHE A 43 -6.28 9.33 -0.24
N SER A 44 -6.36 9.19 1.09
CA SER A 44 -5.51 9.95 2.02
C SER A 44 -4.02 9.67 1.79
N PHE A 45 -3.64 8.39 1.68
CA PHE A 45 -2.26 7.96 1.50
C PHE A 45 -1.66 8.44 0.18
N TYR A 46 -2.32 8.17 -0.95
CA TYR A 46 -1.82 8.55 -2.27
C TYR A 46 -1.85 10.07 -2.48
N GLY A 47 -2.82 10.78 -1.90
CA GLY A 47 -2.88 12.24 -1.97
C GLY A 47 -1.71 12.88 -1.23
N MET A 48 -1.43 12.44 -0.01
CA MET A 48 -0.25 12.88 0.74
C MET A 48 1.04 12.52 -0.01
N ARG A 49 1.17 11.27 -0.49
CA ARG A 49 2.34 10.81 -1.26
C ARG A 49 2.57 11.65 -2.51
N ALA A 50 1.51 12.10 -3.16
CA ALA A 50 1.59 12.87 -4.40
C ALA A 50 2.28 14.23 -4.23
N ILE A 51 2.15 14.84 -3.05
CA ILE A 51 2.74 16.15 -2.75
C ILE A 51 3.94 16.08 -1.80
N LEU A 52 4.19 14.92 -1.17
CA LEU A 52 5.21 14.75 -0.13
C LEU A 52 6.61 15.12 -0.62
N LEU A 53 7.04 14.63 -1.78
CA LEU A 53 8.37 14.94 -2.31
C LEU A 53 8.55 16.45 -2.52
N TYR A 54 7.54 17.08 -3.11
CA TYR A 54 7.57 18.52 -3.36
C TYR A 54 7.63 19.27 -2.04
N PHE A 55 6.81 18.91 -1.06
CA PHE A 55 6.82 19.51 0.27
C PHE A 55 8.19 19.41 0.97
N VAL A 56 8.81 18.22 0.97
CA VAL A 56 10.07 18.04 1.71
C VAL A 56 11.27 18.72 1.03
N THR A 57 11.19 18.95 -0.29
CA THR A 57 12.28 19.59 -1.07
C THR A 57 12.08 21.07 -1.33
N ASP A 58 10.86 21.59 -1.18
CA ASP A 58 10.57 23.01 -1.36
C ASP A 58 11.14 23.84 -0.22
N THR A 59 11.35 25.13 -0.49
CA THR A 59 11.97 26.06 0.47
C THR A 59 10.98 26.48 1.56
N ALA A 60 11.51 26.94 2.69
CA ALA A 60 10.70 27.49 3.78
C ALA A 60 9.84 28.70 3.36
N ALA A 61 10.20 29.40 2.27
CA ALA A 61 9.39 30.49 1.72
C ALA A 61 8.06 30.01 1.12
N ASN A 62 7.99 28.73 0.71
CA ASN A 62 6.79 28.07 0.20
C ASN A 62 6.23 27.05 1.21
N ASP A 63 6.55 27.21 2.50
CA ASP A 63 6.20 26.28 3.58
C ASP A 63 6.77 24.86 3.43
N GLY A 64 7.84 24.67 2.65
CA GLY A 64 8.54 23.39 2.50
C GLY A 64 9.61 23.14 3.58
N LEU A 65 10.12 21.90 3.65
CA LEU A 65 11.13 21.51 4.65
C LEU A 65 12.58 21.85 4.27
N GLY A 66 12.82 22.27 3.03
CA GLY A 66 14.12 22.73 2.54
C GLY A 66 15.20 21.64 2.44
N LEU A 67 14.83 20.36 2.30
CA LEU A 67 15.80 19.30 2.04
C LEU A 67 16.35 19.43 0.62
N ASP A 68 17.62 19.11 0.44
CA ASP A 68 18.14 18.91 -0.92
C ASP A 68 17.41 17.75 -1.60
N GLU A 69 17.39 17.77 -2.93
CA GLU A 69 16.62 16.81 -3.72
C GLU A 69 17.05 15.35 -3.49
N ALA A 70 18.35 15.11 -3.32
CA ALA A 70 18.86 13.75 -3.08
C ALA A 70 18.36 13.22 -1.73
N THR A 71 18.42 14.04 -0.67
CA THR A 71 17.88 13.68 0.64
C THR A 71 16.34 13.53 0.59
N GLY A 72 15.62 14.43 -0.08
CA GLY A 72 14.16 14.38 -0.19
C GLY A 72 13.65 13.16 -0.96
N THR A 73 14.28 12.82 -2.08
CA THR A 73 13.95 11.60 -2.85
C THR A 73 14.26 10.33 -2.06
N ALA A 74 15.39 10.29 -1.35
CA ALA A 74 15.74 9.17 -0.48
C ALA A 74 14.76 8.99 0.69
N LEU A 75 14.30 10.10 1.29
CA LEU A 75 13.29 10.09 2.35
C LEU A 75 11.98 9.46 1.85
N VAL A 76 11.47 9.87 0.69
CA VAL A 76 10.21 9.34 0.14
C VAL A 76 10.34 7.85 -0.23
N ALA A 77 11.48 7.44 -0.78
CA ALA A 77 11.74 6.03 -1.09
C ALA A 77 11.80 5.15 0.17
N VAL A 78 12.48 5.62 1.22
CA VAL A 78 12.55 4.92 2.51
C VAL A 78 11.19 4.91 3.21
N TYR A 79 10.42 6.00 3.14
CA TYR A 79 9.05 6.03 3.66
C TYR A 79 8.20 4.89 3.08
N GLY A 80 8.22 4.70 1.76
CA GLY A 80 7.53 3.57 1.11
C GLY A 80 7.99 2.21 1.63
N SER A 81 9.30 2.02 1.75
CA SER A 81 9.91 0.78 2.26
C SER A 81 9.51 0.48 3.71
N VAL A 82 9.51 1.51 4.57
CA VAL A 82 9.12 1.40 5.98
C VAL A 82 7.65 1.03 6.12
N VAL A 83 6.76 1.58 5.30
CA VAL A 83 5.33 1.19 5.29
C VAL A 83 5.17 -0.32 5.07
N TYR A 84 5.93 -0.91 4.15
CA TYR A 84 5.91 -2.36 3.91
C TYR A 84 6.50 -3.16 5.08
N LEU A 85 7.62 -2.72 5.66
CA LEU A 85 8.22 -3.37 6.84
C LEU A 85 7.28 -3.33 8.06
N LEU A 86 6.67 -2.18 8.33
CA LEU A 86 5.72 -2.01 9.41
C LEU A 86 4.43 -2.80 9.18
N SER A 87 4.05 -3.07 7.93
CA SER A 87 2.92 -3.95 7.61
C SER A 87 3.14 -5.38 8.08
N VAL A 88 4.39 -5.88 8.05
CA VAL A 88 4.71 -7.21 8.63
C VAL A 88 4.48 -7.20 10.14
N LEU A 89 4.93 -6.15 10.83
CA LEU A 89 4.74 -6.01 12.27
C LEU A 89 3.26 -5.83 12.65
N GLY A 90 2.50 -5.04 11.89
CA GLY A 90 1.08 -4.81 12.15
C GLY A 90 0.23 -6.05 11.90
N GLY A 91 0.57 -6.86 10.90
CA GLY A 91 -0.03 -8.18 10.68
C GLY A 91 0.26 -9.13 11.85
N TRP A 92 1.51 -9.20 12.30
CA TRP A 92 1.90 -10.01 13.47
C TRP A 92 1.16 -9.57 14.75
N LEU A 93 1.05 -8.26 14.98
CA LEU A 93 0.37 -7.72 16.16
C LEU A 93 -1.13 -8.05 16.17
N ALA A 94 -1.79 -7.96 15.01
CA ALA A 94 -3.18 -8.35 14.87
C ALA A 94 -3.38 -9.84 15.09
N ASP A 95 -2.51 -10.67 14.51
CA ASP A 95 -2.61 -12.13 14.58
C ASP A 95 -2.38 -12.67 16.01
N ARG A 96 -1.51 -12.03 16.78
CA ARG A 96 -1.07 -12.56 18.09
C ARG A 96 -1.58 -11.80 19.32
N MET A 97 -2.01 -10.54 19.19
CA MET A 97 -2.33 -9.69 20.34
C MET A 97 -3.73 -9.06 20.28
N ILE A 98 -4.01 -8.26 19.24
CA ILE A 98 -5.16 -7.32 19.28
C ILE A 98 -6.32 -7.67 18.35
N GLY A 99 -6.11 -8.56 17.37
CA GLY A 99 -7.10 -8.88 16.34
C GLY A 99 -7.13 -7.84 15.22
N ALA A 100 -7.48 -8.28 14.00
CA ALA A 100 -7.46 -7.42 12.81
C ALA A 100 -8.40 -6.21 12.94
N ARG A 101 -9.58 -6.39 13.55
CA ARG A 101 -10.58 -5.33 13.68
C ARG A 101 -10.09 -4.16 14.52
N ARG A 102 -9.39 -4.43 15.62
CA ARG A 102 -8.81 -3.38 16.47
C ARG A 102 -7.58 -2.77 15.82
N SER A 103 -6.75 -3.59 15.16
CA SER A 103 -5.56 -3.10 14.45
C SER A 103 -5.93 -2.10 13.35
N VAL A 104 -6.99 -2.36 12.57
CA VAL A 104 -7.52 -1.41 11.57
C VAL A 104 -8.02 -0.12 12.22
N LEU A 105 -8.77 -0.20 13.33
CA LEU A 105 -9.27 1.00 14.03
C LEU A 105 -8.12 1.86 14.55
N TYR A 106 -7.20 1.25 15.30
CA TYR A 106 -6.07 1.97 15.91
C TYR A 106 -5.13 2.50 14.84
N GLY A 107 -4.83 1.69 13.82
CA GLY A 107 -4.06 2.11 12.65
C GLY A 107 -4.69 3.34 11.99
N GLY A 108 -6.00 3.31 11.73
CA GLY A 108 -6.71 4.42 11.12
C GLY A 108 -6.67 5.70 11.97
N VAL A 109 -6.83 5.61 13.29
CA VAL A 109 -6.71 6.77 14.20
C VAL A 109 -5.30 7.36 14.17
N VAL A 110 -4.28 6.50 14.13
CA VAL A 110 -2.88 6.92 14.02
C VAL A 110 -2.59 7.60 12.67
N ILE A 111 -3.12 7.07 11.56
CA ILE A 111 -3.02 7.71 10.23
C ILE A 111 -3.70 9.08 10.24
N ALA A 112 -4.92 9.17 10.77
CA ALA A 112 -5.67 10.43 10.85
C ALA A 112 -4.90 11.48 11.64
N SER A 113 -4.32 11.09 12.78
CA SER A 113 -3.47 11.95 13.59
C SER A 113 -2.25 12.41 12.79
N GLY A 114 -1.59 11.51 12.06
CA GLY A 114 -0.44 11.84 11.22
C GLY A 114 -0.74 12.86 10.13
N HIS A 115 -1.89 12.75 9.45
CA HIS A 115 -2.30 13.76 8.47
C HIS A 115 -2.67 15.10 9.11
N VAL A 116 -3.26 15.11 10.31
CA VAL A 116 -3.49 16.35 11.06
C VAL A 116 -2.17 17.02 11.39
N PHE A 117 -1.15 16.28 11.83
CA PHE A 117 0.19 16.83 12.07
C PHE A 117 0.84 17.40 10.79
N LEU A 118 0.65 16.76 9.64
CA LEU A 118 1.10 17.29 8.34
C LEU A 118 0.34 18.55 7.89
N ALA A 119 -0.95 18.65 8.24
CA ALA A 119 -1.76 19.83 7.95
C ALA A 119 -1.40 21.04 8.82
N LEU A 120 -0.63 20.85 9.89
CA LEU A 120 -0.15 21.93 10.75
C LEU A 120 1.25 22.42 10.28
N PRO A 121 1.49 23.74 10.22
CA PRO A 121 2.80 24.28 9.88
C PRO A 121 3.87 23.87 10.90
N GLY A 122 5.03 23.42 10.41
CA GLY A 122 6.21 23.16 11.24
C GLY A 122 7.01 21.91 10.84
N HIS A 123 8.33 21.99 10.97
CA HIS A 123 9.22 20.87 10.66
C HIS A 123 8.98 19.65 11.57
N ALA A 124 8.87 19.87 12.88
CA ALA A 124 8.68 18.79 13.85
C ALA A 124 7.33 18.08 13.67
N THR A 125 6.26 18.85 13.43
CA THR A 125 4.93 18.30 13.15
C THR A 125 4.92 17.53 11.84
N ALA A 126 5.60 18.03 10.80
CA ALA A 126 5.74 17.33 9.54
C ALA A 126 6.42 15.95 9.67
N TYR A 127 7.59 15.87 10.29
CA TYR A 127 8.29 14.60 10.48
C TYR A 127 7.49 13.62 11.36
N LEU A 128 6.89 14.12 12.44
CA LEU A 128 6.00 13.31 13.28
C LEU A 128 4.81 12.78 12.46
N GLY A 129 4.22 13.62 11.62
CA GLY A 129 3.12 13.23 10.73
C GLY A 129 3.51 12.11 9.75
N ILE A 130 4.66 12.22 9.08
CA ILE A 130 5.20 11.18 8.19
C ILE A 130 5.35 9.85 8.93
N ILE A 131 5.93 9.87 10.13
CA ILE A 131 6.15 8.68 10.96
C ILE A 131 4.80 8.05 11.38
N LEU A 132 3.85 8.87 11.86
CA LEU A 132 2.54 8.38 12.28
C LEU A 132 1.77 7.77 11.11
N VAL A 133 1.76 8.39 9.94
CA VAL A 133 1.13 7.80 8.75
C VAL A 133 1.76 6.45 8.42
N ALA A 134 3.10 6.32 8.47
CA ALA A 134 3.78 5.05 8.21
C ALA A 134 3.38 3.95 9.22
N VAL A 135 3.39 4.26 10.52
CA VAL A 135 3.01 3.34 11.61
C VAL A 135 1.55 2.93 11.51
N GLY A 136 0.64 3.90 11.34
CA GLY A 136 -0.77 3.62 11.24
C GLY A 136 -1.12 2.80 10.00
N THR A 137 -0.46 3.06 8.86
CA THR A 137 -0.62 2.26 7.64
C THR A 137 -0.14 0.83 7.86
N GLY A 138 0.97 0.64 8.56
CA GLY A 138 1.49 -0.69 8.91
C GLY A 138 0.49 -1.51 9.75
N LEU A 139 -0.27 -0.86 10.62
CA LEU A 139 -1.35 -1.52 11.39
C LEU A 139 -2.61 -1.78 10.54
N LEU A 140 -3.02 -0.84 9.70
CA LEU A 140 -4.28 -0.92 8.96
C LEU A 140 -4.18 -1.83 7.73
N LYS A 141 -3.25 -1.55 6.83
CA LYS A 141 -3.16 -2.12 5.47
C LYS A 141 -3.17 -3.66 5.40
N PRO A 142 -2.34 -4.41 6.16
CA PRO A 142 -2.35 -5.87 6.09
C PRO A 142 -3.64 -6.47 6.68
N ASN A 143 -4.26 -5.77 7.63
CA ASN A 143 -5.34 -6.31 8.46
C ASN A 143 -6.73 -6.07 7.85
N VAL A 144 -6.94 -4.93 7.19
CA VAL A 144 -8.19 -4.66 6.47
C VAL A 144 -8.39 -5.66 5.32
N SER A 145 -7.32 -6.00 4.60
CA SER A 145 -7.35 -7.01 3.53
C SER A 145 -7.66 -8.41 4.05
N SER A 146 -7.10 -8.78 5.22
CA SER A 146 -7.43 -10.05 5.89
C SER A 146 -8.90 -10.12 6.29
N MET A 147 -9.48 -9.01 6.76
CA MET A 147 -10.89 -8.94 7.13
C MET A 147 -11.83 -9.15 5.94
N VAL A 148 -11.46 -8.73 4.71
CA VAL A 148 -12.25 -9.03 3.50
C VAL A 148 -12.38 -10.53 3.32
N GLY A 149 -11.28 -11.27 3.46
CA GLY A 149 -11.30 -12.73 3.35
C GLY A 149 -12.14 -13.42 4.44
N GLN A 150 -12.22 -12.82 5.63
CA GLN A 150 -12.99 -13.34 6.76
C GLN A 150 -14.50 -13.09 6.66
N LEU A 151 -14.96 -12.28 5.70
CA LEU A 151 -16.39 -12.12 5.41
C LEU A 151 -16.99 -13.33 4.67
N TYR A 152 -16.14 -14.23 4.16
CA TYR A 152 -16.54 -15.34 3.30
C TYR A 152 -16.06 -16.67 3.89
N GLY A 153 -16.81 -17.73 3.63
CA GLY A 153 -16.33 -19.10 3.85
C GLY A 153 -15.14 -19.41 2.94
N ARG A 154 -14.32 -20.40 3.30
CA ARG A 154 -13.13 -20.79 2.52
C ARG A 154 -13.45 -21.18 1.08
N GLU A 155 -14.62 -21.80 0.86
CA GLU A 155 -15.08 -22.32 -0.44
C GLU A 155 -16.13 -21.42 -1.11
N ASP A 156 -16.39 -20.22 -0.59
CA ASP A 156 -17.38 -19.30 -1.20
C ASP A 156 -16.83 -18.73 -2.52
N PRO A 157 -17.48 -18.99 -3.68
CA PRO A 157 -16.98 -18.54 -4.98
C PRO A 157 -16.98 -17.02 -5.14
N ARG A 158 -17.69 -16.27 -4.28
CA ARG A 158 -17.71 -14.80 -4.31
C ARG A 158 -16.47 -14.17 -3.67
N ARG A 159 -15.62 -14.97 -3.03
CA ARG A 159 -14.44 -14.46 -2.32
C ARG A 159 -13.48 -13.74 -3.27
N ASP A 160 -13.21 -14.33 -4.44
CA ASP A 160 -12.27 -13.75 -5.40
C ASP A 160 -12.80 -12.45 -6.00
N SER A 161 -14.09 -12.42 -6.39
CA SER A 161 -14.72 -11.19 -6.88
C SER A 161 -14.80 -10.09 -5.81
N ALA A 162 -14.91 -10.46 -4.53
CA ALA A 162 -14.83 -9.50 -3.43
C ALA A 162 -13.46 -8.83 -3.32
N PHE A 163 -12.38 -9.60 -3.48
CA PHE A 163 -11.03 -9.03 -3.54
C PHE A 163 -10.83 -8.14 -4.77
N SER A 164 -11.42 -8.48 -5.92
CA SER A 164 -11.41 -7.60 -7.10
C SER A 164 -12.13 -6.26 -6.86
N ILE A 165 -13.31 -6.29 -6.23
CA ILE A 165 -14.06 -5.07 -5.85
C ILE A 165 -13.24 -4.25 -4.85
N PHE A 166 -12.67 -4.90 -3.84
CA PHE A 166 -11.81 -4.25 -2.85
C PHE A 166 -10.60 -3.57 -3.50
N TYR A 167 -9.90 -4.27 -4.39
CA TYR A 167 -8.75 -3.74 -5.13
C TYR A 167 -9.13 -2.59 -6.08
N MET A 168 -10.33 -2.60 -6.65
CA MET A 168 -10.84 -1.47 -7.41
C MET A 168 -10.96 -0.20 -6.54
N GLY A 169 -11.36 -0.35 -5.27
CA GLY A 169 -11.43 0.76 -4.32
C GLY A 169 -10.08 1.44 -4.10
N ILE A 170 -9.00 0.65 -4.02
CA ILE A 170 -7.62 1.16 -3.93
C ILE A 170 -7.29 2.05 -5.13
N ASN A 171 -7.58 1.58 -6.34
CA ASN A 171 -7.27 2.32 -7.57
C ASN A 171 -8.13 3.56 -7.74
N ILE A 172 -9.40 3.52 -7.35
CA ILE A 172 -10.27 4.72 -7.36
C ILE A 172 -9.72 5.78 -6.41
N GLY A 173 -9.32 5.39 -5.20
CA GLY A 173 -8.67 6.29 -4.24
C GLY A 173 -7.37 6.88 -4.80
N ALA A 174 -6.51 6.03 -5.36
CA ALA A 174 -5.23 6.43 -5.94
C ALA A 174 -5.36 7.34 -7.17
N LEU A 175 -6.41 7.16 -7.98
CA LEU A 175 -6.73 8.02 -9.12
C LEU A 175 -7.23 9.39 -8.67
N ALA A 176 -8.17 9.43 -7.73
CA ALA A 176 -8.80 10.68 -7.31
C ALA A 176 -7.87 11.55 -6.45
N ALA A 177 -6.98 10.94 -5.67
CA ALA A 177 -6.26 11.65 -4.65
C ALA A 177 -5.27 12.72 -5.14
N PRO A 178 -4.36 12.44 -6.11
CA PRO A 178 -3.45 13.48 -6.59
C PRO A 178 -4.19 14.64 -7.27
N LEU A 179 -5.35 14.37 -7.89
CA LEU A 179 -6.21 15.40 -8.48
C LEU A 179 -6.75 16.36 -7.42
N VAL A 180 -7.38 15.83 -6.38
CA VAL A 180 -8.08 16.64 -5.36
C VAL A 180 -7.07 17.28 -4.38
N VAL A 181 -6.07 16.53 -3.93
CA VAL A 181 -5.04 17.04 -3.02
C VAL A 181 -4.13 18.05 -3.74
N GLY A 182 -3.76 17.79 -5.00
CA GLY A 182 -3.01 18.74 -5.83
C GLY A 182 -3.77 20.04 -6.07
N ALA A 183 -5.08 19.96 -6.33
CA ALA A 183 -5.94 21.14 -6.45
C ALA A 183 -6.05 21.94 -5.14
N ALA A 184 -6.12 21.26 -4.00
CA ALA A 184 -6.12 21.95 -2.70
C ALA A 184 -4.75 22.62 -2.43
N ARG A 185 -3.66 21.96 -2.81
CA ARG A 185 -2.31 22.53 -2.70
C ARG A 185 -2.12 23.78 -3.56
N SER A 186 -2.62 23.78 -4.80
CA SER A 186 -2.43 24.93 -5.70
C SER A 186 -3.12 26.20 -5.22
N VAL A 187 -4.15 26.09 -4.38
CA VAL A 187 -4.89 27.23 -3.83
C VAL A 187 -4.42 27.59 -2.41
N GLY A 188 -4.12 26.60 -1.57
CA GLY A 188 -3.87 26.78 -0.13
C GLY A 188 -2.53 26.26 0.39
N GLY A 189 -1.58 25.95 -0.51
CA GLY A 189 -0.26 25.41 -0.14
C GLY A 189 -0.29 23.97 0.35
N TYR A 190 0.88 23.44 0.74
CA TYR A 190 1.03 22.02 1.11
C TYR A 190 0.10 21.60 2.24
N HIS A 191 -0.05 22.44 3.26
CA HIS A 191 -0.88 22.16 4.43
C HIS A 191 -2.36 22.01 4.10
N ALA A 192 -2.89 22.76 3.12
CA ALA A 192 -4.26 22.55 2.63
C ALA A 192 -4.41 21.19 1.92
N GLY A 193 -3.40 20.79 1.14
CA GLY A 193 -3.35 19.45 0.55
C GLY A 193 -3.36 18.34 1.61
N PHE A 194 -2.52 18.47 2.64
CA PHE A 194 -2.50 17.52 3.76
C PHE A 194 -3.80 17.53 4.58
N ALA A 195 -4.48 18.67 4.71
CA ALA A 195 -5.78 18.77 5.37
C ALA A 195 -6.87 18.00 4.59
N VAL A 196 -6.85 18.05 3.25
CA VAL A 196 -7.75 17.23 2.42
C VAL A 196 -7.46 15.74 2.57
N ALA A 197 -6.19 15.34 2.67
CA ALA A 197 -5.84 13.97 3.01
C ALA A 197 -6.38 13.59 4.40
N ALA A 198 -6.19 14.44 5.42
CA ALA A 198 -6.72 14.23 6.77
C ALA A 198 -8.24 14.04 6.78
N PHE A 199 -8.97 14.86 6.00
CA PHE A 199 -10.39 14.70 5.80
C PHE A 199 -10.74 13.33 5.19
N GLY A 200 -10.02 12.91 4.14
CA GLY A 200 -10.21 11.59 3.55
C GLY A 200 -10.05 10.46 4.58
N MET A 201 -9.01 10.52 5.42
CA MET A 201 -8.83 9.54 6.49
C MET A 201 -9.94 9.58 7.55
N ALA A 202 -10.44 10.78 7.90
CA ALA A 202 -11.57 10.91 8.81
C ALA A 202 -12.85 10.27 8.23
N VAL A 203 -13.07 10.42 6.93
CA VAL A 203 -14.18 9.74 6.22
C VAL A 203 -13.99 8.22 6.24
N ALA A 204 -12.76 7.72 6.00
CA ALA A 204 -12.45 6.28 6.11
C ALA A 204 -12.80 5.73 7.50
N LEU A 205 -12.38 6.40 8.57
CA LEU A 205 -12.73 6.04 9.94
C LEU A 205 -14.23 6.12 10.19
N GLY A 206 -14.92 7.13 9.66
CA GLY A 206 -16.36 7.27 9.74
C GLY A 206 -17.09 6.05 9.17
N PHE A 207 -16.71 5.61 7.96
CA PHE A 207 -17.25 4.38 7.36
C PHE A 207 -16.95 3.15 8.20
N TYR A 208 -15.73 3.01 8.69
CA TYR A 208 -15.32 1.84 9.49
C TYR A 208 -16.10 1.75 10.82
N VAL A 209 -16.21 2.87 11.54
CA VAL A 209 -16.91 2.94 12.83
C VAL A 209 -18.42 2.80 12.62
N ALA A 210 -19.02 3.47 11.65
CA ALA A 210 -20.45 3.34 11.37
C ALA A 210 -20.81 1.91 10.90
N GLY A 211 -19.95 1.31 10.08
CA GLY A 211 -20.14 -0.01 9.48
C GLY A 211 -19.68 -1.19 10.35
N HIS A 212 -19.19 -0.97 11.58
CA HIS A 212 -18.56 -2.02 12.39
C HIS A 212 -19.48 -3.23 12.66
N ARG A 213 -20.80 -3.01 12.80
CA ARG A 213 -21.79 -4.07 13.02
C ARG A 213 -21.96 -4.96 11.78
N LEU A 214 -21.76 -4.40 10.58
CA LEU A 214 -21.89 -5.11 9.30
C LEU A 214 -20.74 -6.12 9.08
N LEU A 215 -19.65 -5.99 9.84
CA LEU A 215 -18.49 -6.87 9.77
C LEU A 215 -18.70 -8.21 10.49
N GLY A 216 -19.82 -8.40 11.21
CA GLY A 216 -20.12 -9.66 11.90
C GLY A 216 -19.02 -10.05 12.88
N THR A 217 -18.42 -11.23 12.70
CA THR A 217 -17.28 -11.75 13.49
C THR A 217 -15.90 -11.46 12.87
N ALA A 218 -15.85 -10.91 11.65
CA ALA A 218 -14.60 -10.68 10.93
C ALA A 218 -13.64 -9.78 11.74
N GLY A 219 -12.43 -10.27 11.98
CA GLY A 219 -11.33 -9.58 12.65
C GLY A 219 -11.45 -9.46 14.16
N ILE A 220 -12.47 -10.05 14.80
CA ILE A 220 -12.61 -10.02 16.27
C ILE A 220 -11.63 -10.98 16.95
N GLU A 221 -11.51 -12.19 16.39
CA GLU A 221 -10.66 -13.22 16.96
C GLU A 221 -9.17 -12.90 16.79
N VAL A 222 -8.38 -13.39 17.75
CA VAL A 222 -6.91 -13.33 17.72
C VAL A 222 -6.44 -14.74 17.41
N PRO A 223 -6.12 -15.07 16.14
CA PRO A 223 -5.93 -16.46 15.71
C PRO A 223 -4.81 -17.18 16.48
N ASN A 224 -3.67 -16.52 16.70
CA ASN A 224 -2.47 -17.10 17.31
C ASN A 224 -2.08 -16.36 18.59
N ARG A 225 -3.05 -16.22 19.51
CA ARG A 225 -2.91 -15.46 20.75
C ARG A 225 -1.65 -15.84 21.53
N LEU A 226 -0.88 -14.83 21.94
CA LEU A 226 0.30 -15.02 22.79
C LEU A 226 -0.07 -15.70 24.11
N THR A 227 0.74 -16.70 24.47
CA THR A 227 0.69 -17.39 25.75
C THR A 227 1.89 -16.97 26.61
N ARG A 228 1.88 -17.30 27.90
CA ARG A 228 3.03 -17.03 28.78
C ARG A 228 4.32 -17.69 28.30
N ALA A 229 4.22 -18.80 27.56
CA ALA A 229 5.35 -19.50 26.97
C ALA A 229 6.04 -18.71 25.85
N ASP A 230 5.32 -17.80 25.18
CA ASP A 230 5.88 -16.94 24.13
C ASP A 230 6.69 -15.75 24.68
N THR A 231 6.51 -15.41 25.96
CA THR A 231 7.12 -14.23 26.60
C THR A 231 8.63 -14.12 26.35
N PRO A 232 9.45 -15.18 26.51
CA PRO A 232 10.89 -15.08 26.27
C PRO A 232 11.24 -14.83 24.79
N ALA A 233 10.44 -15.32 23.85
CA ALA A 233 10.66 -15.06 22.43
C ALA A 233 10.28 -13.63 22.06
N VAL A 234 9.16 -13.12 22.58
CA VAL A 234 8.70 -11.74 22.37
C VAL A 234 9.66 -10.75 23.01
N LEU A 235 10.13 -10.98 24.24
CA LEU A 235 11.11 -10.12 24.90
C LEU A 235 12.44 -10.10 24.16
N ARG A 236 12.89 -11.24 23.61
CA ARG A 236 14.08 -11.28 22.75
C ARG A 236 13.89 -10.47 21.48
N LEU A 237 12.75 -10.61 20.81
CA LEU A 237 12.44 -9.81 19.62
C LEU A 237 12.41 -8.32 19.96
N ALA A 238 11.70 -7.94 21.03
CA ALA A 238 11.63 -6.56 21.50
C ALA A 238 13.01 -6.02 21.87
N GLY A 239 13.86 -6.84 22.51
CA GLY A 239 15.24 -6.50 22.83
C GLY A 239 16.09 -6.25 21.59
N TRP A 240 15.99 -7.10 20.56
CA TRP A 240 16.69 -6.90 19.29
C TRP A 240 16.21 -5.65 18.55
N VAL A 241 14.90 -5.41 18.53
CA VAL A 241 14.32 -4.19 17.94
C VAL A 241 14.80 -2.95 18.70
N ALA A 242 14.73 -2.97 20.04
CA ALA A 242 15.18 -1.86 20.88
C ALA A 242 16.69 -1.61 20.74
N LEU A 243 17.50 -2.67 20.64
CA LEU A 243 18.93 -2.55 20.38
C LEU A 243 19.19 -1.95 18.99
N GLY A 244 18.49 -2.42 17.95
CA GLY A 244 18.62 -1.88 16.60
C GLY A 244 18.25 -0.39 16.53
N VAL A 245 17.14 0.00 17.17
CA VAL A 245 16.71 1.40 17.29
C VAL A 245 17.72 2.21 18.10
N GLY A 246 18.22 1.67 19.21
CA GLY A 246 19.22 2.32 20.06
C GLY A 246 20.55 2.56 19.34
N VAL A 247 21.04 1.55 18.59
CA VAL A 247 22.23 1.68 17.74
C VAL A 247 22.01 2.75 16.67
N ALA A 248 20.87 2.73 15.97
CA ALA A 248 20.55 3.75 14.98
C ALA A 248 20.50 5.17 15.60
N ALA A 249 19.93 5.32 16.80
CA ALA A 249 19.88 6.58 17.53
C ALA A 249 21.26 7.05 17.96
N VAL A 250 22.14 6.15 18.43
CA VAL A 250 23.52 6.46 18.81
C VAL A 250 24.35 6.86 17.60
N ILE A 251 24.25 6.15 16.48
CA ILE A 251 24.92 6.54 15.22
C ILE A 251 24.39 7.90 14.76
N GLY A 252 23.07 8.11 14.83
CA GLY A 252 22.45 9.42 14.56
C GLY A 252 22.99 10.52 15.47
N TRP A 253 23.16 10.26 16.77
CA TRP A 253 23.72 11.21 17.74
C TRP A 253 25.17 11.58 17.43
N PHE A 254 26.04 10.60 17.17
CA PHE A 254 27.43 10.87 16.78
C PHE A 254 27.56 11.56 15.41
N ALA A 255 26.60 11.32 14.51
CA ALA A 255 26.46 12.04 13.25
C ALA A 255 26.03 13.51 13.44
N LEU A 256 25.30 13.85 14.51
CA LEU A 256 24.95 15.23 14.86
C LEU A 256 26.10 15.98 15.53
N ASP A 257 26.94 15.28 16.29
CA ASP A 257 28.04 15.88 17.08
C ASP A 257 29.30 16.16 16.24
N SER A 258 29.43 15.52 15.07
CA SER A 258 30.67 15.59 14.25
C SER A 258 30.71 16.68 13.19
N THR A 259 29.69 17.52 13.02
CA THR A 259 29.77 18.80 12.30
C THR A 259 28.45 19.56 12.46
N ALA A 260 28.50 20.89 12.38
CA ALA A 260 27.34 21.79 12.41
C ALA A 260 26.39 21.64 11.18
N GLN A 261 25.93 20.42 10.90
CA GLN A 261 25.07 20.07 9.76
C GLN A 261 24.02 19.03 10.19
N GLY A 262 22.82 19.50 10.53
CA GLY A 262 21.64 18.66 10.82
C GLY A 262 21.20 17.62 9.76
N PRO A 263 21.58 17.70 8.45
CA PRO A 263 21.22 16.67 7.45
C PRO A 263 21.81 15.27 7.71
N VAL A 264 22.92 15.15 8.46
CA VAL A 264 23.65 13.88 8.56
C VAL A 264 22.84 12.81 9.32
N ALA A 265 22.14 13.15 10.39
CA ALA A 265 21.36 12.18 11.17
C ALA A 265 20.16 11.61 10.40
N LEU A 266 19.46 12.47 9.64
CA LEU A 266 18.36 12.03 8.79
C LEU A 266 18.86 11.07 7.71
N LEU A 267 19.99 11.39 7.06
CA LEU A 267 20.62 10.51 6.07
C LEU A 267 21.09 9.19 6.68
N VAL A 268 21.66 9.21 7.88
CA VAL A 268 22.02 7.99 8.62
C VAL A 268 20.78 7.12 8.86
N ALA A 269 19.67 7.72 9.31
CA ALA A 269 18.42 6.98 9.54
C ALA A 269 17.85 6.40 8.24
N ILE A 270 17.83 7.18 7.16
CA ILE A 270 17.44 6.75 5.81
C ILE A 270 18.29 5.55 5.37
N ASN A 271 19.62 5.66 5.47
CA ASN A 271 20.54 4.59 5.07
C ASN A 271 20.37 3.32 5.92
N ALA A 272 20.21 3.46 7.24
CA ALA A 272 19.97 2.33 8.13
C ALA A 272 18.68 1.57 7.76
N LEU A 273 17.60 2.31 7.46
CA LEU A 273 16.33 1.72 7.03
C LEU A 273 16.44 1.08 5.64
N ALA A 274 17.20 1.68 4.72
CA ALA A 274 17.49 1.09 3.41
C ALA A 274 18.27 -0.22 3.54
N TYR A 275 19.32 -0.26 4.37
CA TYR A 275 20.07 -1.49 4.65
C TYR A 275 19.20 -2.56 5.32
N LEU A 276 18.31 -2.17 6.22
CA LEU A 276 17.34 -3.09 6.81
C LEU A 276 16.39 -3.68 5.76
N ALA A 277 15.89 -2.84 4.84
CA ALA A 277 14.99 -3.26 3.76
C ALA A 277 15.68 -4.24 2.79
N ILE A 278 16.99 -4.08 2.54
CA ILE A 278 17.79 -5.00 1.73
C ILE A 278 18.14 -6.28 2.50
N GLY A 279 18.52 -6.15 3.77
CA GLY A 279 18.97 -7.25 4.61
C GLY A 279 17.84 -8.21 5.00
N ALA A 280 16.64 -7.70 5.29
CA ALA A 280 15.53 -8.50 5.80
C ALA A 280 15.11 -9.63 4.82
N PRO A 281 14.95 -9.41 3.50
CA PRO A 281 14.69 -10.50 2.56
C PRO A 281 15.83 -11.51 2.46
N ILE A 282 17.09 -11.07 2.48
CA ILE A 282 18.26 -11.95 2.42
C ILE A 282 18.28 -12.87 3.63
N VAL A 283 18.14 -12.30 4.83
CA VAL A 283 18.07 -13.07 6.08
C VAL A 283 16.90 -14.04 6.04
N THR A 284 15.73 -13.61 5.58
CA THR A 284 14.54 -14.47 5.47
C THR A 284 14.80 -15.67 4.56
N LEU A 285 15.36 -15.45 3.37
CA LEU A 285 15.71 -16.53 2.44
C LEU A 285 16.77 -17.46 3.04
N VAL A 286 17.82 -16.93 3.67
CA VAL A 286 18.86 -17.74 4.35
C VAL A 286 18.25 -18.60 5.45
N VAL A 287 17.37 -18.05 6.28
CA VAL A 287 16.66 -18.79 7.32
C VAL A 287 15.82 -19.91 6.71
N MET A 288 15.06 -19.63 5.65
CA MET A 288 14.26 -20.65 4.95
C MET A 288 15.14 -21.75 4.35
N PHE A 289 16.27 -21.40 3.71
CA PHE A 289 17.19 -22.39 3.14
C PHE A 289 17.88 -23.26 4.19
N ARG A 290 18.27 -22.69 5.34
CA ARG A 290 18.98 -23.41 6.41
C ARG A 290 18.05 -24.10 7.40
N SER A 291 16.75 -23.80 7.37
CA SER A 291 15.79 -24.37 8.32
C SER A 291 15.73 -25.90 8.18
N PRO A 292 15.85 -26.66 9.29
CA PRO A 292 15.65 -28.10 9.28
C PRO A 292 14.18 -28.48 9.05
N LYS A 293 13.25 -27.53 9.16
CA LYS A 293 11.81 -27.74 8.91
C LYS A 293 11.47 -27.76 7.41
N VAL A 294 12.40 -27.36 6.55
CA VAL A 294 12.18 -27.26 5.10
C VAL A 294 12.71 -28.51 4.42
N SER A 295 11.81 -29.27 3.79
CA SER A 295 12.14 -30.48 3.06
C SER A 295 13.00 -30.20 1.83
N ALA A 296 13.68 -31.23 1.30
CA ALA A 296 14.47 -31.10 0.07
C ALA A 296 13.63 -30.64 -1.13
N ALA A 297 12.37 -31.11 -1.22
CA ALA A 297 11.42 -30.71 -2.26
C ALA A 297 11.00 -29.24 -2.14
N GLU A 298 10.69 -28.77 -0.92
CA GLU A 298 10.41 -27.35 -0.66
C GLU A 298 11.61 -26.47 -0.95
N ARG A 299 12.81 -26.91 -0.57
CA ARG A 299 14.05 -26.20 -0.84
C ARG A 299 14.30 -26.06 -2.35
N SER A 300 13.88 -27.04 -3.15
CA SER A 300 13.92 -26.95 -4.61
C SER A 300 12.93 -25.92 -5.17
N ARG A 301 11.68 -25.87 -4.65
CA ARG A 301 10.71 -24.83 -5.02
C ARG A 301 11.18 -23.43 -4.60
N LEU A 302 11.78 -23.32 -3.42
CA LEU A 302 12.36 -22.08 -2.94
C LEU A 302 13.51 -21.59 -3.85
N ARG A 303 14.35 -22.49 -4.38
CA ARG A 303 15.35 -22.11 -5.41
C ARG A 303 14.70 -21.56 -6.68
N ALA A 304 13.58 -22.14 -7.12
CA ALA A 304 12.82 -21.64 -8.27
C ALA A 304 12.14 -20.28 -7.99
N TYR A 305 11.85 -19.96 -6.72
CA TYR A 305 11.31 -18.67 -6.33
C TYR A 305 12.33 -17.53 -6.40
N VAL A 306 13.61 -17.79 -6.12
CA VAL A 306 14.67 -16.75 -6.10
C VAL A 306 14.70 -15.88 -7.36
N PRO A 307 14.73 -16.42 -8.61
CA PRO A 307 14.72 -15.57 -9.80
C PRO A 307 13.43 -14.76 -9.96
N LEU A 308 12.27 -15.29 -9.54
CA LEU A 308 11.00 -14.55 -9.56
C LEU A 308 11.03 -13.39 -8.55
N PHE A 309 11.56 -13.65 -7.35
CA PHE A 309 11.75 -12.63 -6.33
C PHE A 309 12.67 -11.51 -6.82
N VAL A 310 13.82 -11.86 -7.41
CA VAL A 310 14.77 -10.88 -7.98
C VAL A 310 14.12 -10.08 -9.11
N ALA A 311 13.37 -10.72 -10.02
CA ALA A 311 12.65 -10.03 -11.08
C ALA A 311 11.60 -9.05 -10.52
N ALA A 312 10.85 -9.44 -9.48
CA ALA A 312 9.92 -8.55 -8.79
C ALA A 312 10.63 -7.37 -8.11
N VAL A 313 11.79 -7.59 -7.48
CA VAL A 313 12.60 -6.51 -6.88
C VAL A 313 12.96 -5.48 -7.93
N PHE A 314 13.50 -5.89 -9.09
CA PHE A 314 13.85 -4.95 -10.15
C PHE A 314 12.63 -4.25 -10.75
N PHE A 315 11.52 -4.97 -10.93
CA PHE A 315 10.28 -4.37 -11.43
C PHE A 315 9.79 -3.26 -10.50
N TRP A 316 9.64 -3.56 -9.20
CA TRP A 316 9.16 -2.59 -8.23
C TRP A 316 10.16 -1.47 -7.95
N MET A 317 11.46 -1.72 -8.08
CA MET A 317 12.48 -0.67 -8.00
C MET A 317 12.34 0.37 -9.13
N ILE A 318 11.82 -0.01 -10.29
CA ILE A 318 11.49 0.93 -11.38
C ILE A 318 10.12 1.57 -11.12
N ALA A 319 9.09 0.77 -10.82
CA ALA A 319 7.72 1.27 -10.67
C ALA A 319 7.55 2.22 -9.47
N GLU A 320 8.20 1.95 -8.34
CA GLU A 320 8.09 2.80 -7.14
C GLU A 320 8.82 4.16 -7.28
N GLN A 321 9.62 4.35 -8.34
CA GLN A 321 10.19 5.67 -8.66
C GLN A 321 9.13 6.69 -9.12
N ALA A 322 7.88 6.25 -9.36
CA ALA A 322 6.72 7.11 -9.57
C ALA A 322 6.62 8.26 -8.54
N SER A 323 6.85 7.97 -7.26
CA SER A 323 6.76 8.95 -6.17
C SER A 323 8.07 9.66 -5.84
N SER A 324 9.18 9.34 -6.51
CA SER A 324 10.49 9.96 -6.29
C SER A 324 11.04 10.54 -7.60
N THR A 325 11.91 9.80 -8.29
CA THR A 325 12.60 10.25 -9.51
C THR A 325 11.65 10.77 -10.58
N LEU A 326 10.53 10.08 -10.84
CA LEU A 326 9.56 10.52 -11.84
C LEU A 326 8.78 11.76 -11.40
N SER A 327 8.65 11.99 -10.10
CA SER A 327 8.04 13.22 -9.56
C SER A 327 8.98 14.43 -9.70
N VAL A 328 10.30 14.25 -9.52
CA VAL A 328 11.31 15.27 -9.89
C VAL A 328 11.26 15.55 -11.39
N TYR A 329 11.29 14.48 -12.20
CA TYR A 329 11.24 14.61 -13.65
C TYR A 329 9.98 15.34 -14.13
N ALA A 330 8.83 15.09 -13.51
CA ALA A 330 7.58 15.80 -13.79
C ALA A 330 7.70 17.32 -13.54
N ARG A 331 8.39 17.73 -12.47
CA ARG A 331 8.58 19.14 -12.10
C ARG A 331 9.58 19.85 -13.03
N ASP A 332 10.72 19.21 -13.28
CA ASP A 332 11.89 19.91 -13.85
C ASP A 332 12.08 19.65 -15.34
N HIS A 333 11.72 18.45 -15.80
CA HIS A 333 12.02 17.96 -17.15
C HIS A 333 10.78 17.68 -17.99
N THR A 334 9.60 18.09 -17.53
CA THR A 334 8.34 17.91 -18.26
C THR A 334 7.66 19.26 -18.47
N THR A 335 7.10 19.45 -19.65
CA THR A 335 6.24 20.60 -19.94
C THR A 335 4.90 20.40 -19.25
N LEU A 336 4.54 21.28 -18.33
CA LEU A 336 3.34 21.22 -17.51
C LEU A 336 2.09 21.80 -18.21
N THR A 337 1.96 21.49 -19.50
CA THR A 337 0.77 21.80 -20.29
C THR A 337 0.35 20.55 -21.04
N LEU A 338 -0.88 20.10 -20.80
CA LEU A 338 -1.48 18.95 -21.47
C LEU A 338 -2.74 19.39 -22.20
N ALA A 339 -2.77 19.20 -23.52
CA ALA A 339 -3.89 19.63 -24.37
C ALA A 339 -4.29 21.11 -24.19
N GLY A 340 -3.31 22.00 -23.94
CA GLY A 340 -3.54 23.43 -23.74
C GLY A 340 -3.92 23.85 -22.31
N VAL A 341 -4.05 22.89 -21.38
CA VAL A 341 -4.37 23.16 -19.97
C VAL A 341 -3.12 23.03 -19.12
N ALA A 342 -2.88 24.01 -18.24
CA ALA A 342 -1.80 23.96 -17.26
C ALA A 342 -2.10 22.87 -16.21
N ILE A 343 -1.11 22.02 -15.92
CA ILE A 343 -1.25 20.89 -15.01
C ILE A 343 -0.19 20.96 -13.90
N SER A 344 -0.51 20.47 -12.71
CA SER A 344 0.47 20.28 -11.63
C SER A 344 1.23 18.95 -11.81
N PRO A 345 2.52 18.89 -11.42
CA PRO A 345 3.34 17.68 -11.62
C PRO A 345 2.86 16.46 -10.83
N GLU A 346 2.21 16.64 -9.68
CA GLU A 346 1.59 15.57 -8.89
C GLU A 346 0.49 14.81 -9.65
N LEU A 347 -0.14 15.42 -10.66
CA LEU A 347 -1.22 14.80 -11.43
C LEU A 347 -0.75 13.54 -12.17
N PHE A 348 0.53 13.48 -12.54
CA PHE A 348 1.10 12.31 -13.21
C PHE A 348 1.00 11.03 -12.36
N GLN A 349 0.97 11.14 -11.03
CA GLN A 349 0.77 9.97 -10.16
C GLN A 349 -0.63 9.33 -10.31
N SER A 350 -1.58 10.02 -10.95
CA SER A 350 -2.93 9.48 -11.26
C SER A 350 -2.95 8.62 -12.52
N VAL A 351 -1.93 8.72 -13.39
CA VAL A 351 -1.91 8.03 -14.68
C VAL A 351 -1.87 6.51 -14.51
N GLY A 352 -1.04 6.01 -13.59
CA GLY A 352 -0.95 4.57 -13.30
C GLY A 352 -2.31 3.98 -12.87
N PRO A 353 -2.93 4.49 -11.79
CA PRO A 353 -4.28 4.07 -11.38
C PRO A 353 -5.34 4.19 -12.48
N ALA A 354 -5.33 5.28 -13.27
CA ALA A 354 -6.23 5.42 -14.41
C ALA A 354 -6.03 4.30 -15.45
N ALA A 355 -4.78 4.00 -15.78
CA ALA A 355 -4.43 2.94 -16.71
C ALA A 355 -4.80 1.56 -16.15
N ILE A 356 -4.64 1.31 -14.84
CA ILE A 356 -5.09 0.06 -14.20
C ILE A 356 -6.60 -0.08 -14.36
N ILE A 357 -7.38 0.94 -14.02
CA ILE A 357 -8.84 0.90 -14.10
C ILE A 357 -9.30 0.64 -15.55
N ALA A 358 -8.67 1.29 -16.53
CA ALA A 358 -9.02 1.15 -17.93
C ALA A 358 -8.60 -0.21 -18.53
N LEU A 359 -7.43 -0.73 -18.16
CA LEU A 359 -6.80 -1.87 -18.83
C LEU A 359 -6.94 -3.19 -18.07
N ALA A 360 -7.22 -3.18 -16.76
CA ALA A 360 -7.37 -4.41 -15.99
C ALA A 360 -8.46 -5.36 -16.52
N PRO A 361 -9.66 -4.90 -16.94
CA PRO A 361 -10.67 -5.78 -17.54
C PRO A 361 -10.19 -6.44 -18.84
N LEU A 362 -9.45 -5.69 -19.66
CA LEU A 362 -8.86 -6.20 -20.90
C LEU A 362 -7.82 -7.28 -20.61
N PHE A 363 -6.96 -7.07 -19.63
CA PHE A 363 -5.97 -8.06 -19.21
C PHE A 363 -6.62 -9.30 -18.58
N ALA A 364 -7.66 -9.13 -17.76
CA ALA A 364 -8.42 -10.25 -17.22
C ALA A 364 -9.03 -11.10 -18.36
N TRP A 365 -9.65 -10.46 -19.35
CA TRP A 365 -10.15 -11.14 -20.55
C TRP A 365 -9.04 -11.84 -21.33
N LEU A 366 -7.90 -11.18 -21.52
CA LEU A 366 -6.75 -11.72 -22.24
C LEU A 366 -6.22 -12.99 -21.55
N TRP A 367 -6.08 -12.97 -20.22
CA TRP A 367 -5.60 -14.13 -19.46
C TRP A 367 -6.59 -15.28 -19.46
N VAL A 368 -7.90 -15.01 -19.39
CA VAL A 368 -8.92 -16.06 -19.55
C VAL A 368 -8.85 -16.67 -20.94
N ARG A 369 -8.67 -15.87 -21.99
CA ARG A 369 -8.60 -16.34 -23.37
C ARG A 369 -7.34 -17.17 -23.66
N LEU A 370 -6.20 -16.81 -23.05
CA LEU A 370 -4.93 -17.52 -23.27
C LEU A 370 -4.74 -18.72 -22.33
N GLY A 371 -5.55 -18.85 -21.27
CA GLY A 371 -5.47 -19.92 -20.29
C GLY A 371 -4.13 -19.93 -19.55
N ASP A 372 -3.48 -21.10 -19.50
CA ASP A 372 -2.20 -21.30 -18.80
C ASP A 372 -0.98 -20.69 -19.52
N ARG A 373 -1.18 -20.08 -20.70
CA ARG A 373 -0.11 -19.48 -21.50
C ARG A 373 -0.22 -17.95 -21.46
N PRO A 374 0.90 -17.21 -21.33
CA PRO A 374 2.23 -17.68 -20.98
C PRO A 374 2.31 -18.06 -19.48
N GLY A 375 3.24 -18.94 -19.12
CA GLY A 375 3.45 -19.34 -17.73
C GLY A 375 3.95 -18.19 -16.85
N THR A 376 3.86 -18.33 -15.52
CA THR A 376 4.15 -17.28 -14.54
C THR A 376 5.52 -16.63 -14.71
N ALA A 377 6.58 -17.42 -14.94
CA ALA A 377 7.93 -16.87 -15.15
C ALA A 377 8.02 -15.96 -16.38
N VAL A 378 7.30 -16.30 -17.46
CA VAL A 378 7.25 -15.49 -18.68
C VAL A 378 6.43 -14.22 -18.45
N LYS A 379 5.33 -14.28 -17.69
CA LYS A 379 4.58 -13.08 -17.28
C LYS A 379 5.45 -12.11 -16.47
N PHE A 380 6.27 -12.62 -15.54
CA PHE A 380 7.28 -11.83 -14.82
C PHE A 380 8.31 -11.21 -15.75
N ALA A 381 8.84 -11.98 -16.71
CA ALA A 381 9.80 -11.48 -17.68
C ALA A 381 9.20 -10.38 -18.57
N ILE A 382 7.97 -10.54 -19.04
CA ILE A 382 7.23 -9.51 -19.80
C ILE A 382 7.05 -8.26 -18.93
N GLY A 383 6.62 -8.42 -17.68
CA GLY A 383 6.44 -7.31 -16.75
C GLY A 383 7.72 -6.49 -16.54
N LEU A 384 8.83 -7.18 -16.26
CA LEU A 384 10.14 -6.55 -16.07
C LEU A 384 10.66 -5.90 -17.37
N ALA A 385 10.47 -6.55 -18.52
CA ALA A 385 10.87 -6.00 -19.81
C ALA A 385 10.11 -4.70 -20.13
N LEU A 386 8.80 -4.66 -19.87
CA LEU A 386 8.00 -3.44 -20.05
C LEU A 386 8.46 -2.31 -19.11
N ALA A 387 8.75 -2.63 -17.84
CA ALA A 387 9.33 -1.65 -16.91
C ALA A 387 10.68 -1.10 -17.43
N ALA A 388 11.57 -1.95 -17.92
CA ALA A 388 12.85 -1.51 -18.50
C ALA A 388 12.65 -0.66 -19.76
N VAL A 389 11.76 -1.08 -20.67
CA VAL A 389 11.41 -0.32 -21.89
C VAL A 389 10.86 1.05 -21.55
N SER A 390 10.06 1.20 -20.49
CA SER A 390 9.53 2.50 -20.07
C SER A 390 10.64 3.51 -19.75
N PHE A 391 11.72 3.08 -19.09
CA PHE A 391 12.84 3.95 -18.72
C PHE A 391 13.79 4.19 -19.90
N LEU A 392 14.01 3.19 -20.75
CA LEU A 392 14.75 3.39 -22.01
C LEU A 392 14.04 4.40 -22.92
N PHE A 393 12.71 4.31 -23.00
CA PHE A 393 11.88 5.26 -23.72
C PHE A 393 12.00 6.68 -23.12
N LEU A 394 11.92 6.81 -21.79
CA LEU A 394 12.10 8.10 -21.12
C LEU A 394 13.47 8.72 -21.38
N ALA A 395 14.54 7.91 -21.31
CA ALA A 395 15.90 8.35 -21.56
C ALA A 395 16.09 8.83 -23.01
N LEU A 396 15.56 8.06 -23.98
CA LEU A 396 15.57 8.44 -25.39
C LEU A 396 14.84 9.77 -25.62
N MET A 397 13.60 9.88 -25.14
CA MET A 397 12.80 11.10 -25.32
C MET A 397 13.44 12.32 -24.63
N SER A 398 14.10 12.12 -23.49
CA SER A 398 14.85 13.18 -22.82
C SER A 398 16.06 13.63 -23.64
N GLY A 399 16.77 12.70 -24.28
CA GLY A 399 17.90 13.02 -25.16
C GLY A 399 17.50 13.72 -26.46
N LEU A 400 16.25 13.54 -26.92
CA LEU A 400 15.67 14.21 -28.08
C LEU A 400 14.96 15.53 -27.73
N ALA A 401 14.86 15.88 -26.45
CA ALA A 401 14.09 17.05 -26.02
C ALA A 401 14.87 18.35 -26.27
N ASP A 402 14.45 19.10 -27.28
CA ASP A 402 14.93 20.46 -27.50
C ASP A 402 14.54 21.36 -26.31
N GLY A 403 15.53 21.97 -25.65
CA GLY A 403 15.32 22.82 -24.48
C GLY A 403 15.21 22.09 -23.14
N GLY A 404 15.51 20.79 -23.08
CA GLY A 404 15.68 20.04 -21.82
C GLY A 404 14.39 19.64 -21.10
N ARG A 405 13.22 19.85 -21.72
CA ARG A 405 11.91 19.42 -21.22
C ARG A 405 11.17 18.58 -22.26
N THR A 406 10.68 17.41 -21.86
CA THR A 406 9.80 16.60 -22.70
C THR A 406 8.35 17.08 -22.64
N PRO A 407 7.52 16.81 -23.67
CA PRO A 407 6.08 17.02 -23.57
C PRO A 407 5.44 16.08 -22.54
N ALA A 408 4.36 16.53 -21.87
CA ALA A 408 3.64 15.77 -20.84
C ALA A 408 3.25 14.33 -21.27
N TRP A 409 2.90 14.12 -22.55
CA TRP A 409 2.50 12.80 -23.03
C TRP A 409 3.61 11.74 -22.92
N VAL A 410 4.88 12.14 -22.92
CA VAL A 410 6.02 11.22 -22.73
C VAL A 410 5.91 10.53 -21.39
N LEU A 411 5.71 11.32 -20.33
CA LEU A 411 5.60 10.77 -18.99
C LEU A 411 4.30 9.96 -18.82
N VAL A 412 3.20 10.37 -19.45
CA VAL A 412 1.96 9.55 -19.53
C VAL A 412 2.25 8.18 -20.14
N ALA A 413 2.99 8.13 -21.26
CA ALA A 413 3.35 6.88 -21.91
C ALA A 413 4.23 5.98 -21.02
N VAL A 414 5.20 6.57 -20.30
CA VAL A 414 6.03 5.83 -19.32
C VAL A 414 5.15 5.14 -18.27
N TYR A 415 4.25 5.89 -17.64
CA TYR A 415 3.33 5.34 -16.63
C TYR A 415 2.44 4.23 -17.20
N VAL A 416 1.87 4.43 -18.40
CA VAL A 416 1.03 3.40 -19.05
C VAL A 416 1.82 2.13 -19.36
N VAL A 417 3.04 2.24 -19.88
CA VAL A 417 3.90 1.07 -20.17
C VAL A 417 4.28 0.33 -18.89
N GLN A 418 4.58 1.04 -17.81
CA GLN A 418 4.82 0.43 -16.50
C GLN A 418 3.59 -0.30 -15.98
N THR A 419 2.40 0.29 -16.11
CA THR A 419 1.13 -0.34 -15.73
C THR A 419 0.85 -1.60 -16.54
N LEU A 420 1.13 -1.63 -17.85
CA LEU A 420 1.03 -2.85 -18.65
C LEU A 420 1.95 -3.95 -18.08
N GLY A 421 3.15 -3.58 -17.63
CA GLY A 421 4.06 -4.50 -16.95
C GLY A 421 3.51 -4.99 -15.60
N GLU A 422 2.90 -4.09 -14.83
CA GLU A 422 2.28 -4.41 -13.54
C GLU A 422 1.12 -5.41 -13.71
N LEU A 423 0.28 -5.23 -14.73
CA LEU A 423 -0.84 -6.14 -15.04
C LEU A 423 -0.37 -7.53 -15.52
N CYS A 424 0.90 -7.68 -15.90
CA CYS A 424 1.52 -8.98 -16.16
C CYS A 424 2.04 -9.63 -14.87
N LEU A 425 2.70 -8.87 -14.00
CA LEU A 425 3.45 -9.40 -12.85
C LEU A 425 2.59 -9.52 -11.58
N SER A 426 1.83 -8.49 -11.24
CA SER A 426 1.14 -8.36 -9.95
C SER A 426 0.13 -9.48 -9.67
N PRO A 427 -0.79 -9.84 -10.60
CA PRO A 427 -1.82 -10.85 -10.33
C PRO A 427 -1.26 -12.24 -10.04
N VAL A 428 -0.11 -12.59 -10.64
CA VAL A 428 0.52 -13.90 -10.50
C VAL A 428 1.62 -13.92 -9.43
N GLY A 429 2.03 -12.76 -8.93
CA GLY A 429 3.14 -12.63 -7.98
C GLY A 429 2.85 -13.29 -6.63
N LEU A 430 1.72 -12.92 -6.01
CA LEU A 430 1.32 -13.52 -4.73
C LEU A 430 1.05 -15.02 -4.87
N ALA A 431 0.41 -15.44 -5.97
CA ALA A 431 0.19 -16.84 -6.28
C ALA A 431 1.52 -17.61 -6.37
N ALA A 432 2.52 -17.08 -7.09
CA ALA A 432 3.85 -17.68 -7.19
C ALA A 432 4.52 -17.81 -5.82
N THR A 433 4.45 -16.76 -4.98
CA THR A 433 5.01 -16.80 -3.62
C THR A 433 4.35 -17.88 -2.78
N THR A 434 3.02 -17.98 -2.78
CA THR A 434 2.30 -19.00 -1.98
C THR A 434 2.55 -20.43 -2.44
N LEU A 435 2.73 -20.66 -3.75
CA LEU A 435 3.00 -21.98 -4.31
C LEU A 435 4.44 -22.46 -4.07
N LEU A 436 5.39 -21.52 -4.05
CA LEU A 436 6.82 -21.84 -3.96
C LEU A 436 7.39 -21.68 -2.54
N ALA A 437 6.69 -20.97 -1.65
CA ALA A 437 7.08 -20.85 -0.25
C ALA A 437 7.01 -22.23 0.48
N PRO A 438 7.96 -22.51 1.38
CA PRO A 438 7.85 -23.63 2.32
C PRO A 438 6.65 -23.46 3.27
N ARG A 439 6.08 -24.56 3.76
CA ARG A 439 4.93 -24.54 4.67
C ARG A 439 5.25 -24.12 6.09
#